data_AF-A0A6B1DZ05-F1
#
_entry.id   AF-A0A6B1DZ05-F1
#
_cell.length_a   1.000
_cell.length_b   1.000
_cell.length_c   1.000
_cell.angle_alpha   90.00
_cell.angle_beta   90.00
_cell.angle_gamma   90.00
#
_symmetry.space_group_name_H-M   'P 1'
#
loop_
_entity.id
_entity.type
_entity.pdbx_description
1 polymer ?
#
loop_
_entity_poly.entity_id
_entity_poly.type
_entity_poly.pdbx_seq_one_letter_code
_entity_poly.pdbx_strand_id
1 'polypeptide(L)'
;MTDPTVDASKTIIFHAEEPPQPPPRAEVGILGWLRQNLFGSPSDTIVSVLVALLIVALTVSFLGWTVRSGNWFAIINNQRLLMMESFESIYEWRLAIVVLLAAFLTGISLAAWGQVAARLLTPLALTVIVAVSILPPLIDGGVSQPKSYFTAGNVDIIDRASTLTPQRSLAFIAAAGETVSVSLALDEVADIETLRDLSGFSDRGTNALANAANNRIEQQHAVGETFDSMLSRELTETLEERTRLNIRTFMRTNDMLASTHKFVAGMGAELTQGDVAIEKLRWWLVRLKEAARTTEPNVDAILDAAVPLEDGIRNLSVSRALPIYLHDSFAALTSATLASDQLEELGELLVLHLSEDLIGKPAQRDDEEKLINPSAREAAFLRDMFVRLLTPQSVLELYQLGQTPMQVAIRDARSLETLADGVLSAAGDQVTFTIPRDGWYIFSKNAAEGHRGSAILAAYGIHPIIERTLSPTESRYVRVNDDALVVTAARPQVDGSNIPYVALIDNQFRGLRDFPTFLIHFIPSFFRQVEALLPFFITIVWGFVFGRIMAHLLGKQSAFDEPLNRLVVLAWALAPLLVLLAYFAIVAGGLSEVARVALQ
;
A
#
# COMPACT_ATOMS: atom_id res chain seq x y z
N MET A 1 30.88 78.78 54.57
CA MET A 1 31.31 77.44 55.05
C MET A 1 31.73 76.68 53.80
N THR A 2 33.02 76.79 53.47
CA THR A 2 33.66 76.32 52.24
C THR A 2 34.26 74.95 52.51
N ASP A 3 33.85 73.93 51.77
CA ASP A 3 34.39 72.58 51.83
C ASP A 3 35.81 72.55 51.20
N PRO A 4 36.87 72.30 51.98
CA PRO A 4 38.24 72.31 51.50
C PRO A 4 38.72 70.95 50.93
N THR A 5 37.82 70.04 50.58
CA THR A 5 38.20 68.66 50.16
C THR A 5 38.11 68.38 48.66
N VAL A 6 38.02 69.41 47.81
CA VAL A 6 38.16 69.22 46.35
C VAL A 6 39.65 69.14 46.00
N ASP A 7 40.16 67.92 45.95
CA ASP A 7 41.50 67.57 45.51
C ASP A 7 41.73 68.03 44.07
N ALA A 8 42.37 69.20 43.92
CA ALA A 8 42.69 69.83 42.64
C ALA A 8 43.70 69.02 41.79
N SER A 9 44.17 67.86 42.28
CA SER A 9 45.07 66.98 41.55
C SER A 9 44.36 65.90 40.72
N LYS A 10 43.03 65.77 40.82
CA LYS A 10 42.28 64.83 39.97
C LYS A 10 42.12 65.42 38.57
N THR A 11 43.18 65.28 37.76
CA THR A 11 43.16 65.57 36.32
C THR A 11 42.06 64.72 35.69
N ILE A 12 40.91 65.36 35.41
CA ILE A 12 39.86 64.78 34.58
C ILE A 12 40.46 64.71 33.19
N ILE A 13 41.03 63.56 32.83
CA ILE A 13 41.40 63.24 31.46
C ILE A 13 40.06 63.14 30.73
N PHE A 14 39.67 64.21 30.05
CA PHE A 14 38.67 64.12 29.01
C PHE A 14 39.27 63.22 27.94
N HIS A 15 38.97 61.93 28.01
CA HIS A 15 39.11 61.06 26.87
C HIS A 15 38.30 61.73 25.78
N ALA A 16 38.99 62.33 24.80
CA ALA A 16 38.35 62.83 23.60
C ALA A 16 37.47 61.69 23.10
N GLU A 17 36.15 61.89 23.11
CA GLU A 17 35.20 60.89 22.61
C GLU A 17 35.74 60.45 21.25
N GLU A 18 36.13 59.18 21.14
CA GLU A 18 36.52 58.62 19.86
C GLU A 18 35.39 58.95 18.88
N PRO A 19 35.72 59.49 17.69
CA PRO A 19 34.71 59.95 16.76
C PRO A 19 33.69 58.82 16.58
N PRO A 20 32.38 59.09 16.75
CA PRO A 20 31.37 58.06 16.81
C PRO A 20 31.53 57.16 15.60
N GLN A 21 32.01 55.92 15.83
CA GLN A 21 32.18 54.97 14.76
C GLN A 21 30.80 54.83 14.10
N PRO A 22 30.70 54.93 12.76
CA PRO A 22 29.41 54.79 12.10
C PRO A 22 28.80 53.46 12.59
N PRO A 23 27.53 53.44 13.02
CA PRO A 23 26.91 52.20 13.47
C PRO A 23 27.14 51.17 12.36
N PRO A 24 27.72 49.98 12.67
CA PRO A 24 28.24 49.05 11.67
C PRO A 24 27.23 48.92 10.54
N ARG A 25 27.60 49.49 9.38
CA ARG A 25 26.65 49.83 8.32
C ARG A 25 26.15 48.52 7.72
N ALA A 26 24.96 48.09 8.11
CA ALA A 26 24.20 46.96 7.54
C ALA A 26 24.59 45.52 7.95
N GLU A 27 25.26 45.31 9.08
CA GLU A 27 25.75 43.96 9.47
C GLU A 27 24.73 42.97 10.10
N VAL A 28 23.45 43.30 10.34
CA VAL A 28 22.55 42.34 11.05
C VAL A 28 21.14 42.19 10.46
N GLY A 29 21.00 42.19 9.14
CA GLY A 29 19.82 41.60 8.49
C GLY A 29 19.96 40.08 8.38
N ILE A 30 18.85 39.32 8.22
CA ILE A 30 18.90 37.85 8.02
C ILE A 30 19.90 37.49 6.91
N LEU A 31 19.89 38.25 5.80
CA LEU A 31 20.83 38.06 4.68
C LEU A 31 22.30 38.36 5.07
N GLY A 32 22.57 39.39 5.86
CA GLY A 32 23.92 39.72 6.35
C GLY A 32 24.46 38.64 7.29
N TRP A 33 23.60 38.17 8.19
CA TRP A 33 23.91 37.04 9.08
C TRP A 33 24.17 35.75 8.29
N LEU A 34 23.33 35.40 7.32
CA LEU A 34 23.55 34.22 6.46
C LEU A 34 24.86 34.35 5.70
N ARG A 35 25.17 35.53 5.14
CA ARG A 35 26.43 35.75 4.43
C ARG A 35 27.64 35.57 5.34
N GLN A 36 27.60 36.13 6.55
CA GLN A 36 28.71 36.07 7.49
C GLN A 36 28.90 34.68 8.10
N ASN A 37 27.83 33.93 8.35
CA ASN A 37 27.89 32.65 9.05
C ASN A 37 27.90 31.42 8.14
N LEU A 38 27.26 31.48 6.97
CA LEU A 38 27.15 30.35 6.03
C LEU A 38 27.98 30.54 4.76
N PHE A 39 28.21 31.79 4.33
CA PHE A 39 28.85 32.10 3.05
C PHE A 39 30.10 32.99 3.22
N GLY A 40 30.79 32.88 4.36
CA GLY A 40 31.94 33.73 4.69
C GLY A 40 33.15 33.54 3.78
N SER A 41 33.32 32.33 3.24
CA SER A 41 34.36 31.97 2.27
C SER A 41 33.79 31.10 1.13
N PRO A 42 34.51 30.93 -0.01
CA PRO A 42 34.09 30.02 -1.07
C PRO A 42 33.96 28.57 -0.61
N SER A 43 34.82 28.09 0.30
CA SER A 43 34.70 26.75 0.88
C SER A 43 33.46 26.62 1.77
N ASP A 44 33.18 27.63 2.61
CA ASP A 44 31.96 27.62 3.44
C ASP A 44 30.72 27.65 2.58
N THR A 45 30.75 28.36 1.45
CA THR A 45 29.66 28.39 0.48
C THR A 45 29.39 27.00 -0.10
N ILE A 46 30.44 26.28 -0.53
CA ILE A 46 30.30 24.90 -1.05
C ILE A 46 29.72 23.99 0.04
N VAL A 47 30.26 24.05 1.26
CA VAL A 47 29.80 23.22 2.38
C VAL A 47 28.35 23.54 2.73
N SER A 48 27.98 24.81 2.85
CA SER A 48 26.62 25.26 3.14
C SER A 48 25.63 24.82 2.07
N VAL A 49 26.01 24.88 0.78
CA VAL A 49 25.17 24.39 -0.32
C VAL A 49 25.01 22.88 -0.25
N LEU A 50 26.09 22.11 -0.01
CA LEU A 50 26.02 20.66 0.11
C LEU A 50 25.19 20.22 1.32
N VAL A 51 25.34 20.89 2.47
CA VAL A 51 24.55 20.63 3.68
C VAL A 51 23.08 20.99 3.42
N ALA A 52 22.79 22.11 2.77
CA ALA A 52 21.42 22.48 2.41
C ALA A 52 20.78 21.45 1.46
N LEU A 53 21.51 20.98 0.44
CA LEU A 53 21.05 19.93 -0.47
C LEU A 53 20.81 18.61 0.27
N LEU A 54 21.70 18.24 1.19
CA LEU A 54 21.54 17.05 2.03
C LEU A 54 20.30 17.16 2.92
N ILE A 55 20.07 18.31 3.57
CA ILE A 55 18.88 18.56 4.40
C ILE A 55 17.61 18.43 3.55
N VAL A 56 17.60 19.02 2.35
CA VAL A 56 16.46 18.90 1.42
C VAL A 56 16.23 17.45 1.01
N ALA A 57 17.29 16.71 0.63
CA ALA A 57 17.19 15.31 0.24
C ALA A 57 16.66 14.42 1.39
N LEU A 58 17.20 14.59 2.60
CA LEU A 58 16.74 13.88 3.80
C LEU A 58 15.30 14.24 4.13
N THR A 59 14.92 15.52 4.03
CA THR A 59 13.54 15.97 4.30
C THR A 59 12.55 15.38 3.29
N VAL A 60 12.86 15.42 2.00
CA VAL A 60 11.99 14.84 0.95
C VAL A 60 11.90 13.33 1.11
N SER A 61 13.01 12.64 1.40
CA SER A 61 13.01 11.19 1.65
C SER A 61 12.18 10.84 2.89
N PHE A 62 12.35 11.59 3.98
CA PHE A 62 11.62 11.38 5.22
C PHE A 62 10.11 11.65 5.06
N LEU A 63 9.74 12.74 4.38
CA LEU A 63 8.33 13.07 4.09
C LEU A 63 7.72 12.05 3.13
N GLY A 64 8.45 11.63 2.10
CA GLY A 64 8.04 10.57 1.18
C GLY A 64 7.74 9.27 1.90
N TRP A 65 8.64 8.83 2.78
CA TRP A 65 8.44 7.66 3.63
C TRP A 65 7.25 7.85 4.58
N THR A 66 7.20 8.98 5.29
CA THR A 66 6.15 9.32 6.26
C THR A 66 4.77 9.25 5.63
N VAL A 67 4.58 9.87 4.46
CA VAL A 67 3.29 9.94 3.79
C VAL A 67 2.93 8.62 3.13
N ARG A 68 3.86 8.03 2.36
CA ARG A 68 3.53 6.93 1.43
C ARG A 68 3.63 5.54 2.06
N SER A 69 4.58 5.33 2.97
CA SER A 69 4.98 3.99 3.43
C SER A 69 4.88 3.78 4.94
N GLY A 70 4.91 4.85 5.74
CA GLY A 70 4.91 4.76 7.20
C GLY A 70 3.61 4.15 7.74
N ASN A 71 3.68 3.06 8.51
CA ASN A 71 2.51 2.47 9.15
C ASN A 71 2.21 3.14 10.51
N TRP A 72 1.64 4.34 10.46
CA TRP A 72 1.33 5.13 11.66
C TRP A 72 0.22 4.52 12.52
N PHE A 73 -0.61 3.61 12.00
CA PHE A 73 -1.62 2.92 12.79
C PHE A 73 -1.01 2.16 13.98
N ALA A 74 0.18 1.58 13.81
CA ALA A 74 0.86 0.90 14.91
C ALA A 74 1.23 1.88 16.03
N ILE A 75 1.66 3.09 15.70
CA ILE A 75 2.04 4.10 16.70
C ILE A 75 0.77 4.66 17.36
N ILE A 76 -0.18 5.14 16.56
CA ILE A 76 -1.42 5.79 17.00
C ILE A 76 -2.25 4.86 17.87
N ASN A 77 -2.48 3.61 17.45
CA ASN A 77 -3.35 2.69 18.17
C ASN A 77 -2.68 2.11 19.42
N ASN A 78 -1.36 2.12 19.50
CA ASN A 78 -0.60 1.61 20.65
C ASN A 78 0.02 2.74 21.48
N GLN A 79 -0.40 4.00 21.35
CA GLN A 79 0.19 5.09 22.15
C GLN A 79 0.09 4.85 23.65
N ARG A 80 -1.06 4.33 24.11
CA ARG A 80 -1.23 3.96 25.52
C ARG A 80 -0.17 2.94 25.96
N LEU A 81 0.09 1.93 25.14
CA LEU A 81 1.14 0.94 25.38
C LEU A 81 2.55 1.56 25.29
N LEU A 82 2.79 2.49 24.35
CA LEU A 82 4.10 3.13 24.19
C LEU A 82 4.42 4.13 25.31
N MET A 83 3.42 4.82 25.86
CA MET A 83 3.61 5.84 26.89
C MET A 83 3.44 5.30 28.30
N MET A 84 2.54 4.33 28.50
CA MET A 84 2.17 3.84 29.82
C MET A 84 2.54 2.36 30.02
N GLU A 85 3.04 1.68 28.98
CA GLU A 85 3.40 0.27 28.99
C GLU A 85 2.26 -0.59 29.58
N SER A 86 2.42 -1.06 30.83
CA SER A 86 1.46 -1.91 31.54
C SER A 86 0.67 -1.19 32.63
N PHE A 87 0.63 0.14 32.65
CA PHE A 87 -0.04 0.88 33.73
C PHE A 87 -1.57 0.64 33.71
N GLU A 88 -2.13 0.23 34.85
CA GLU A 88 -3.56 -0.04 34.95
C GLU A 88 -4.39 1.23 34.72
N SER A 89 -5.50 1.09 33.99
CA SER A 89 -6.31 2.24 33.56
C SER A 89 -6.83 3.08 34.74
N ILE A 90 -7.15 2.42 35.85
CA ILE A 90 -7.68 3.07 37.05
C ILE A 90 -6.68 4.04 37.71
N TYR A 91 -5.38 3.89 37.44
CA TYR A 91 -4.34 4.73 38.02
C TYR A 91 -3.81 5.79 37.07
N GLU A 92 -4.23 5.82 35.80
CA GLU A 92 -3.73 6.76 34.77
C GLU A 92 -3.77 8.23 35.21
N TRP A 93 -4.76 8.62 36.03
CA TRP A 93 -4.85 9.96 36.58
C TRP A 93 -3.63 10.38 37.42
N ARG A 94 -2.91 9.44 38.03
CA ARG A 94 -1.68 9.72 38.81
C ARG A 94 -0.55 10.20 37.89
N LEU A 95 -0.39 9.52 36.75
CA LEU A 95 0.58 9.92 35.73
C LEU A 95 0.19 11.27 35.13
N ALA A 96 -1.09 11.48 34.86
CA ALA A 96 -1.60 12.75 34.38
C ALA A 96 -1.28 13.90 35.36
N ILE A 97 -1.50 13.74 36.66
CA ILE A 97 -1.15 14.77 37.66
C ILE A 97 0.35 15.07 37.67
N VAL A 98 1.20 14.05 37.60
CA VAL A 98 2.66 14.21 37.57
C VAL A 98 3.09 15.02 36.34
N VAL A 99 2.56 14.68 35.17
CA VAL A 99 2.84 15.38 33.92
C VAL A 99 2.33 16.82 33.96
N LEU A 100 1.10 17.05 34.44
CA LEU A 100 0.51 18.38 34.59
C LEU A 100 1.26 19.24 35.60
N LEU A 101 1.72 18.68 36.71
CA LEU A 101 2.55 19.41 37.68
C LEU A 101 3.87 19.85 37.06
N ALA A 102 4.56 18.97 36.34
CA ALA A 102 5.78 19.31 35.61
C ALA A 102 5.53 20.40 34.55
N ALA A 103 4.39 20.32 33.84
CA ALA A 103 3.94 21.34 32.89
C ALA A 103 3.73 22.70 33.57
N PHE A 104 3.06 22.71 34.73
CA PHE A 104 2.79 23.92 35.51
C PHE A 104 4.10 24.59 35.96
N LEU A 105 5.02 23.80 36.52
CA LEU A 105 6.33 24.28 36.96
C LEU A 105 7.18 24.80 35.78
N THR A 106 7.08 24.14 34.63
CA THR A 106 7.67 24.62 33.37
C THR A 106 7.11 26.00 33.02
N GLY A 107 5.80 26.18 33.10
CA GLY A 107 5.14 27.48 32.94
C GLY A 107 5.70 28.57 33.86
N ILE A 108 5.81 28.29 35.16
CA ILE A 108 6.38 29.22 36.15
C ILE A 108 7.82 29.59 35.77
N SER A 109 8.63 28.61 35.36
CA SER A 109 10.01 28.86 34.95
C SER A 109 10.10 29.72 33.69
N LEU A 110 9.23 29.49 32.70
CA LEU A 110 9.16 30.33 31.51
C LEU A 110 8.79 31.77 31.86
N ALA A 111 7.95 31.99 32.88
CA ALA A 111 7.65 33.33 33.37
C ALA A 111 8.87 34.02 33.98
N ALA A 112 9.76 33.26 34.62
CA ALA A 112 11.02 33.76 35.17
C ALA A 112 12.05 34.11 34.09
N TRP A 113 12.10 33.36 32.98
CA TRP A 113 13.06 33.57 31.88
C TRP A 113 12.66 34.68 30.90
N GLY A 114 11.67 35.49 31.28
CA GLY A 114 11.51 36.83 30.73
C GLY A 114 10.78 36.92 29.38
N GLN A 115 10.72 38.17 28.91
CA GLN A 115 9.89 38.63 27.80
C GLN A 115 10.18 37.93 26.47
N VAL A 116 11.38 37.36 26.29
CA VAL A 116 11.78 36.65 25.06
C VAL A 116 11.02 35.32 24.93
N ALA A 117 10.97 34.51 25.99
CA ALA A 117 10.19 33.28 25.99
C ALA A 117 8.70 33.57 25.76
N ALA A 118 8.16 34.62 26.39
CA ALA A 118 6.77 35.03 26.17
C ALA A 118 6.49 35.45 24.72
N ARG A 119 7.39 36.22 24.08
CA ARG A 119 7.24 36.68 22.69
C ARG A 119 7.31 35.55 21.67
N LEU A 120 8.03 34.46 21.95
CA LEU A 120 8.15 33.32 21.04
C LEU A 120 7.12 32.21 21.33
N LEU A 121 6.93 31.87 22.61
CA LEU A 121 6.08 30.74 23.01
C LEU A 121 4.60 31.07 22.97
N THR A 122 4.19 32.31 23.22
CA THR A 122 2.77 32.69 23.14
C THR A 122 2.22 32.56 21.72
N PRO A 123 2.86 33.13 20.67
CA PRO A 123 2.37 32.91 19.31
C PRO A 123 2.51 31.45 18.89
N LEU A 124 3.58 30.74 19.27
CA LEU A 124 3.72 29.31 18.97
C LEU A 124 2.59 28.48 19.60
N ALA A 125 2.30 28.67 20.88
CA ALA A 125 1.23 27.97 21.58
C ALA A 125 -0.14 28.32 20.97
N LEU A 126 -0.38 29.59 20.63
CA LEU A 126 -1.59 30.00 19.94
C LEU A 126 -1.69 29.34 18.56
N THR A 127 -0.61 29.32 17.79
CA THR A 127 -0.57 28.63 16.49
C THR A 127 -0.85 27.14 16.64
N VAL A 128 -0.28 26.47 17.65
CA VAL A 128 -0.56 25.05 17.92
C VAL A 128 -2.02 24.85 18.29
N ILE A 129 -2.59 25.65 19.20
CA ILE A 129 -4.01 25.55 19.59
C ILE A 129 -4.90 25.76 18.37
N VAL A 130 -4.66 26.82 17.59
CA VAL A 130 -5.40 27.12 16.36
C VAL A 130 -5.27 25.98 15.36
N ALA A 131 -4.06 25.44 15.16
CA ALA A 131 -3.83 24.31 14.26
C ALA A 131 -4.58 23.06 14.73
N VAL A 132 -4.51 22.71 16.02
CA VAL A 132 -5.19 21.55 16.62
C VAL A 132 -6.71 21.67 16.49
N SER A 133 -7.26 22.87 16.66
CA SER A 133 -8.72 23.08 16.61
C SER A 133 -9.27 23.23 15.19
N ILE A 134 -8.50 23.78 14.24
CA ILE A 134 -9.00 24.11 12.90
C ILE A 134 -8.62 23.05 11.87
N LEU A 135 -7.43 22.43 11.96
CA LEU A 135 -6.99 21.48 10.92
C LEU A 135 -7.87 20.24 10.83
N PRO A 136 -8.29 19.57 11.92
CA PRO A 136 -9.16 18.39 11.81
C PRO A 136 -10.46 18.65 11.05
N PRO A 137 -11.33 19.62 11.42
CA PRO A 137 -12.57 19.85 10.69
C PRO A 137 -12.34 20.33 9.25
N LEU A 138 -11.23 21.05 8.99
CA LEU A 138 -10.87 21.46 7.64
C LEU A 138 -10.48 20.26 6.76
N ILE A 139 -9.73 19.31 7.29
CA ILE A 139 -9.33 18.09 6.58
C ILE A 139 -10.55 17.18 6.38
N ASP A 140 -11.33 16.96 7.43
CA ASP A 140 -12.51 16.08 7.40
C ASP A 140 -13.59 16.59 6.42
N GLY A 141 -13.74 17.92 6.29
CA GLY A 141 -14.68 18.52 5.33
C GLY A 141 -14.10 18.73 3.92
N GLY A 142 -12.78 18.81 3.78
CA GLY A 142 -12.10 19.19 2.53
C GLY A 142 -11.55 18.03 1.72
N VAL A 143 -11.37 16.86 2.32
CA VAL A 143 -10.73 15.72 1.66
C VAL A 143 -11.74 14.56 1.53
N SER A 144 -11.81 13.96 0.34
CA SER A 144 -12.65 12.80 0.10
C SER A 144 -12.16 11.58 0.88
N GLN A 145 -13.08 10.90 1.57
CA GLN A 145 -12.75 9.66 2.26
C GLN A 145 -12.18 8.61 1.30
N PRO A 146 -11.21 7.79 1.76
CA PRO A 146 -10.66 6.70 0.96
C PRO A 146 -11.73 5.66 0.61
N LYS A 147 -11.49 4.93 -0.48
CA LYS A 147 -12.23 3.70 -0.80
C LYS A 147 -11.75 2.55 0.08
N SER A 148 -12.69 1.70 0.46
CA SER A 148 -12.41 0.35 0.98
C SER A 148 -12.77 -0.67 -0.09
N TYR A 149 -11.88 -1.62 -0.34
CA TYR A 149 -11.99 -2.64 -1.37
C TYR A 149 -12.33 -3.99 -0.76
N PHE A 150 -13.38 -4.59 -1.29
CA PHE A 150 -13.98 -5.80 -0.77
C PHE A 150 -14.09 -6.81 -1.90
N THR A 151 -13.53 -8.01 -1.72
CA THR A 151 -13.76 -9.08 -2.70
C THR A 151 -15.15 -9.65 -2.48
N ALA A 152 -15.93 -9.72 -3.55
CA ALA A 152 -17.20 -10.41 -3.61
C ALA A 152 -17.10 -11.61 -4.54
N GLY A 153 -17.93 -12.63 -4.34
CA GLY A 153 -17.96 -13.80 -5.21
C GLY A 153 -18.17 -15.11 -4.47
N ASN A 154 -18.10 -16.19 -5.23
CA ASN A 154 -18.26 -17.56 -4.76
C ASN A 154 -17.14 -18.49 -5.26
N VAL A 155 -16.08 -17.94 -5.83
CA VAL A 155 -14.89 -18.67 -6.27
C VAL A 155 -13.80 -18.50 -5.22
N ASP A 156 -13.20 -19.61 -4.82
CA ASP A 156 -12.09 -19.61 -3.89
C ASP A 156 -10.85 -18.99 -4.53
N ILE A 157 -10.20 -18.08 -3.80
CA ILE A 157 -8.98 -17.44 -4.23
C ILE A 157 -7.81 -18.26 -3.70
N ILE A 158 -6.95 -18.71 -4.61
CA ILE A 158 -5.76 -19.48 -4.26
C ILE A 158 -4.58 -18.50 -4.18
N ASP A 159 -4.09 -18.24 -2.97
CA ASP A 159 -2.79 -17.63 -2.69
C ASP A 159 -1.77 -18.76 -2.41
N ARG A 160 -0.47 -18.53 -2.63
CA ARG A 160 0.61 -19.55 -2.63
C ARG A 160 0.56 -20.54 -1.46
N ALA A 161 0.02 -20.14 -0.30
CA ALA A 161 -0.06 -20.95 0.90
C ALA A 161 -1.49 -21.22 1.42
N SER A 162 -2.52 -20.62 0.83
CA SER A 162 -3.89 -20.73 1.37
C SER A 162 -4.97 -20.53 0.31
N THR A 163 -6.06 -21.27 0.48
CA THR A 163 -7.30 -21.07 -0.26
C THR A 163 -8.22 -20.21 0.60
N LEU A 164 -8.67 -19.08 0.07
CA LEU A 164 -9.51 -18.12 0.78
C LEU A 164 -10.83 -17.93 0.04
N THR A 165 -11.92 -18.31 0.70
CA THR A 165 -13.27 -18.04 0.20
C THR A 165 -13.66 -16.59 0.52
N PRO A 166 -14.11 -15.79 -0.47
CA PRO A 166 -14.62 -14.44 -0.23
C PRO A 166 -15.71 -14.41 0.84
N GLN A 167 -15.62 -13.47 1.78
CA GLN A 167 -16.61 -13.34 2.85
C GLN A 167 -17.93 -12.79 2.31
N ARG A 168 -19.01 -13.56 2.41
CA ARG A 168 -20.33 -13.16 1.84
C ARG A 168 -21.01 -12.02 2.59
N SER A 169 -20.70 -11.85 3.87
CA SER A 169 -21.28 -10.83 4.73
C SER A 169 -20.23 -10.27 5.68
N LEU A 170 -20.26 -8.95 5.83
CA LEU A 170 -19.36 -8.17 6.68
C LEU A 170 -20.18 -7.20 7.52
N ALA A 171 -19.94 -7.18 8.82
CA ALA A 171 -20.49 -6.18 9.70
C ALA A 171 -19.61 -4.92 9.69
N PHE A 172 -20.24 -3.75 9.69
CA PHE A 172 -19.56 -2.47 9.81
C PHE A 172 -20.35 -1.52 10.71
N ILE A 173 -19.71 -0.45 11.17
CA ILE A 173 -20.36 0.62 11.94
C ILE A 173 -20.42 1.89 11.09
N ALA A 174 -21.55 2.58 11.16
CA ALA A 174 -21.75 3.85 10.49
C ALA A 174 -22.61 4.79 11.35
N ALA A 175 -22.44 6.10 11.11
CA ALA A 175 -23.15 7.16 11.84
C ALA A 175 -24.38 7.63 11.06
N ALA A 176 -25.39 8.10 11.77
CA ALA A 176 -26.62 8.62 11.20
C ALA A 176 -26.34 9.77 10.21
N GLY A 177 -26.98 9.73 9.05
CA GLY A 177 -26.83 10.70 7.98
C GLY A 177 -25.64 10.45 7.07
N GLU A 178 -24.75 9.51 7.36
CA GLU A 178 -23.67 9.13 6.45
C GLU A 178 -24.21 8.45 5.20
N THR A 179 -23.55 8.67 4.06
CA THR A 179 -23.88 8.00 2.81
C THR A 179 -22.87 6.90 2.55
N VAL A 180 -23.34 5.66 2.53
CA VAL A 180 -22.57 4.51 2.07
C VAL A 180 -22.83 4.32 0.59
N SER A 181 -21.78 4.10 -0.18
CA SER A 181 -21.94 3.76 -1.60
C SER A 181 -21.00 2.64 -2.02
N VAL A 182 -21.49 1.74 -2.84
CA VAL A 182 -20.76 0.55 -3.29
C VAL A 182 -20.86 0.44 -4.79
N SER A 183 -19.72 0.30 -5.47
CA SER A 183 -19.62 0.11 -6.92
C SER A 183 -18.66 -1.02 -7.27
N LEU A 184 -18.69 -1.49 -8.51
CA LEU A 184 -17.62 -2.34 -9.03
C LEU A 184 -16.36 -1.51 -9.24
N ALA A 185 -15.20 -2.04 -8.85
CA ALA A 185 -13.90 -1.38 -8.99
C ALA A 185 -13.25 -1.71 -10.35
N LEU A 186 -14.01 -1.59 -11.46
CA LEU A 186 -13.57 -2.07 -12.79
C LEU A 186 -12.35 -1.31 -13.30
N ASP A 187 -12.25 -0.01 -13.02
CA ASP A 187 -11.10 0.81 -13.43
C ASP A 187 -9.84 0.43 -12.65
N GLU A 188 -9.98 0.05 -11.39
CA GLU A 188 -8.89 -0.36 -10.52
C GLU A 188 -8.41 -1.81 -10.79
N VAL A 189 -9.22 -2.62 -11.49
CA VAL A 189 -8.88 -4.00 -11.87
C VAL A 189 -8.80 -4.21 -13.38
N ALA A 190 -8.60 -3.13 -14.14
CA ALA A 190 -8.50 -3.16 -15.59
C ALA A 190 -7.35 -4.06 -16.08
N ASP A 191 -6.23 -4.08 -15.34
CA ASP A 191 -5.09 -4.93 -15.60
C ASP A 191 -4.46 -5.47 -14.30
N ILE A 192 -3.39 -6.25 -14.44
CA ILE A 192 -2.74 -6.90 -13.31
C ILE A 192 -1.88 -5.93 -12.51
N GLU A 193 -1.35 -4.88 -13.16
CA GLU A 193 -0.58 -3.82 -12.56
C GLU A 193 -1.46 -2.91 -11.69
N THR A 194 -2.65 -2.52 -12.16
CA THR A 194 -3.60 -1.71 -11.37
C THR A 194 -4.12 -2.50 -10.17
N LEU A 195 -4.36 -3.81 -10.33
CA LEU A 195 -4.74 -4.69 -9.23
C LEU A 195 -3.63 -4.83 -8.19
N ARG A 196 -2.36 -4.89 -8.62
CA ARG A 196 -1.19 -4.88 -7.72
C ARG A 196 -1.08 -3.54 -6.98
N ASP A 197 -1.30 -2.44 -7.69
CA ASP A 197 -1.11 -1.08 -7.19
C ASP A 197 -2.35 -0.50 -6.50
N LEU A 198 -3.35 -1.35 -6.22
CA LEU A 198 -4.58 -0.99 -5.52
C LEU A 198 -4.28 -0.28 -4.20
N SER A 199 -4.76 0.96 -4.06
CA SER A 199 -4.51 1.82 -2.90
C SER A 199 -5.78 2.11 -2.12
N GLY A 200 -5.86 1.58 -0.90
CA GLY A 200 -7.02 1.70 -0.02
C GLY A 200 -7.05 0.61 1.05
N PHE A 201 -8.07 0.63 1.92
CA PHE A 201 -8.29 -0.51 2.82
C PHE A 201 -8.78 -1.70 2.02
N SER A 202 -8.27 -2.89 2.29
CA SER A 202 -8.61 -4.07 1.51
C SER A 202 -8.83 -5.26 2.43
N ASP A 203 -9.91 -6.00 2.21
CA ASP A 203 -10.16 -7.23 2.95
C ASP A 203 -9.20 -8.36 2.57
N ARG A 204 -9.23 -9.48 3.29
CA ARG A 204 -8.33 -10.60 3.05
C ARG A 204 -8.45 -11.19 1.63
N GLY A 205 -9.64 -11.19 1.04
CA GLY A 205 -9.84 -11.64 -0.34
C GLY A 205 -9.16 -10.72 -1.35
N THR A 206 -9.34 -9.41 -1.17
CA THR A 206 -8.75 -8.41 -2.08
C THR A 206 -7.23 -8.46 -1.98
N ASN A 207 -6.72 -8.61 -0.76
CA ASN A 207 -5.31 -8.84 -0.50
C ASN A 207 -4.77 -10.10 -1.18
N ALA A 208 -5.50 -11.21 -1.12
CA ALA A 208 -5.10 -12.45 -1.79
C ALA A 208 -5.09 -12.30 -3.31
N LEU A 209 -6.06 -11.59 -3.90
CA LEU A 209 -6.07 -11.28 -5.33
C LEU A 209 -4.89 -10.37 -5.75
N ALA A 210 -4.62 -9.32 -4.98
CA ALA A 210 -3.47 -8.44 -5.24
C ALA A 210 -2.12 -9.17 -5.08
N ASN A 211 -2.00 -10.04 -4.08
CA ASN A 211 -0.82 -10.90 -3.92
C ASN A 211 -0.69 -11.88 -5.09
N ALA A 212 -1.79 -12.51 -5.53
CA ALA A 212 -1.79 -13.40 -6.68
C ALA A 212 -1.35 -12.66 -7.96
N ALA A 213 -1.81 -11.42 -8.15
CA ALA A 213 -1.39 -10.54 -9.23
C ALA A 213 0.12 -10.24 -9.17
N ASN A 214 0.63 -9.86 -8.00
CA ASN A 214 2.06 -9.61 -7.80
C ASN A 214 2.91 -10.86 -8.09
N ASN A 215 2.50 -12.02 -7.56
CA ASN A 215 3.18 -13.29 -7.78
C ASN A 215 3.24 -13.66 -9.28
N ARG A 216 2.20 -13.30 -10.04
CA ARG A 216 2.12 -13.51 -11.47
C ARG A 216 3.09 -12.60 -12.24
N ILE A 217 3.13 -11.31 -11.87
CA ILE A 217 4.05 -10.33 -12.44
C ILE A 217 5.50 -10.77 -12.18
N GLU A 218 5.83 -11.16 -10.96
CA GLU A 218 7.15 -11.72 -10.61
C GLU A 218 7.49 -12.94 -11.47
N GLN A 219 6.54 -13.85 -11.69
CA GLN A 219 6.75 -15.01 -12.54
C GLN A 219 6.98 -14.61 -14.02
N GLN A 220 6.23 -13.63 -14.54
CA GLN A 220 6.45 -13.10 -15.90
C GLN A 220 7.85 -12.50 -16.05
N HIS A 221 8.30 -11.74 -15.04
CA HIS A 221 9.66 -11.17 -15.02
C HIS A 221 10.72 -12.27 -14.98
N ALA A 222 10.57 -13.28 -14.10
CA ALA A 222 11.51 -14.38 -13.99
C ALA A 222 11.61 -15.22 -15.28
N VAL A 223 10.47 -15.46 -15.95
CA VAL A 223 10.44 -16.14 -17.27
C VAL A 223 11.14 -15.28 -18.32
N GLY A 224 10.90 -13.97 -18.32
CA GLY A 224 11.58 -13.02 -19.21
C GLY A 224 13.09 -12.99 -19.02
N GLU A 225 13.56 -12.91 -17.76
CA GLU A 225 15.00 -12.94 -17.44
C GLU A 225 15.64 -14.28 -17.82
N THR A 226 14.93 -15.40 -17.59
CA THR A 226 15.40 -16.72 -18.01
C THR A 226 15.55 -16.79 -19.52
N PHE A 227 14.57 -16.29 -20.28
CA PHE A 227 14.63 -16.18 -21.73
C PHE A 227 15.79 -15.30 -22.19
N ASP A 228 15.96 -14.11 -21.59
CA ASP A 228 17.06 -13.19 -21.91
C ASP A 228 18.44 -13.83 -21.58
N SER A 229 18.51 -14.65 -20.52
CA SER A 229 19.72 -15.41 -20.15
C SER A 229 20.02 -16.56 -21.12
N MET A 230 18.99 -17.25 -21.63
CA MET A 230 19.14 -18.26 -22.68
C MET A 230 19.63 -17.60 -23.95
N LEU A 231 18.97 -16.50 -24.37
CA LEU A 231 19.35 -15.76 -25.57
C LEU A 231 20.80 -15.26 -25.50
N SER A 232 21.24 -14.72 -24.35
CA SER A 232 22.61 -14.20 -24.19
C SER A 232 23.69 -15.28 -24.08
N ARG A 233 23.44 -16.38 -23.36
CA ARG A 233 24.40 -17.51 -23.21
C ARG A 233 24.53 -18.34 -24.49
N GLU A 234 23.44 -18.44 -25.25
CA GLU A 234 23.39 -19.32 -26.42
C GLU A 234 23.82 -18.60 -27.71
N LEU A 235 23.81 -17.26 -27.75
CA LEU A 235 24.39 -16.49 -28.85
C LEU A 235 25.93 -16.47 -28.88
N THR A 236 26.64 -16.99 -27.87
CA THR A 236 28.07 -16.67 -27.70
C THR A 236 29.10 -17.60 -28.31
N GLU A 237 28.81 -18.74 -28.95
CA GLU A 237 29.92 -19.43 -29.66
C GLU A 237 29.61 -20.40 -30.81
N THR A 238 28.44 -21.01 -30.94
CA THR A 238 28.20 -22.00 -32.02
C THR A 238 26.77 -22.07 -32.56
N LEU A 239 25.88 -21.17 -32.12
CA LEU A 239 24.45 -21.29 -32.40
C LEU A 239 23.93 -20.34 -33.49
N GLU A 240 24.67 -19.37 -34.03
CA GLU A 240 24.10 -18.50 -35.08
C GLU A 240 23.59 -19.32 -36.30
N GLU A 241 24.18 -20.49 -36.54
CA GLU A 241 23.75 -21.47 -37.54
C GLU A 241 22.59 -22.37 -37.05
N ARG A 242 22.61 -22.82 -35.78
CA ARG A 242 21.58 -23.69 -35.18
C ARG A 242 20.33 -22.95 -34.71
N THR A 243 20.44 -21.79 -34.05
CA THR A 243 19.31 -20.92 -33.69
C THR A 243 18.64 -20.36 -34.92
N ARG A 244 19.34 -20.11 -36.04
CA ARG A 244 18.66 -19.70 -37.29
C ARG A 244 17.81 -20.80 -37.89
N LEU A 245 18.20 -22.06 -37.74
CA LEU A 245 17.41 -23.20 -38.17
C LEU A 245 16.25 -23.42 -37.19
N ASN A 246 16.53 -23.50 -35.89
CA ASN A 246 15.55 -23.74 -34.85
C ASN A 246 14.53 -22.62 -34.65
N ILE A 247 14.89 -21.35 -34.81
CA ILE A 247 13.94 -20.23 -34.75
C ILE A 247 13.03 -20.25 -35.99
N ARG A 248 13.55 -20.60 -37.17
CA ARG A 248 12.71 -20.74 -38.38
C ARG A 248 11.77 -21.95 -38.27
N THR A 249 12.27 -23.05 -37.72
CA THR A 249 11.50 -24.27 -37.43
C THR A 249 10.43 -23.96 -36.38
N PHE A 250 10.79 -23.33 -35.25
CA PHE A 250 9.86 -22.95 -34.19
C PHE A 250 8.80 -21.94 -34.65
N MET A 251 9.19 -20.88 -35.38
CA MET A 251 8.23 -19.94 -35.97
C MET A 251 7.30 -20.64 -36.96
N ARG A 252 7.79 -21.56 -37.80
CA ARG A 252 6.93 -22.35 -38.70
C ARG A 252 6.01 -23.30 -37.96
N THR A 253 6.48 -23.98 -36.91
CA THR A 253 5.66 -24.89 -36.11
C THR A 253 4.59 -24.11 -35.34
N ASN A 254 4.92 -22.90 -34.87
CA ASN A 254 3.97 -22.06 -34.13
C ASN A 254 3.00 -21.33 -35.06
N ASP A 255 3.43 -20.87 -36.25
CA ASP A 255 2.52 -20.43 -37.31
C ASP A 255 1.65 -21.59 -37.80
N MET A 256 2.19 -22.81 -37.85
CA MET A 256 1.42 -24.00 -38.19
C MET A 256 0.43 -24.33 -37.07
N LEU A 257 0.76 -24.19 -35.78
CA LEU A 257 -0.16 -24.39 -34.66
C LEU A 257 -1.22 -23.29 -34.57
N ALA A 258 -0.86 -22.03 -34.79
CA ALA A 258 -1.79 -20.91 -34.84
C ALA A 258 -2.69 -20.97 -36.09
N SER A 259 -2.13 -21.41 -37.23
CA SER A 259 -2.88 -21.73 -38.44
C SER A 259 -3.78 -22.94 -38.22
N THR A 260 -3.32 -23.97 -37.51
CA THR A 260 -4.12 -25.16 -37.16
C THR A 260 -5.23 -24.78 -36.20
N HIS A 261 -5.00 -23.91 -35.23
CA HIS A 261 -6.03 -23.41 -34.32
C HIS A 261 -7.04 -22.52 -35.06
N LYS A 262 -6.59 -21.62 -35.95
CA LYS A 262 -7.48 -20.84 -36.84
C LYS A 262 -8.23 -21.73 -37.83
N PHE A 263 -7.59 -22.77 -38.33
CA PHE A 263 -8.15 -23.75 -39.26
C PHE A 263 -9.19 -24.62 -38.54
N VAL A 264 -8.92 -25.08 -37.33
CA VAL A 264 -9.86 -25.84 -36.48
C VAL A 264 -11.03 -24.96 -36.04
N ALA A 265 -10.76 -23.72 -35.63
CA ALA A 265 -11.80 -22.74 -35.29
C ALA A 265 -12.65 -22.33 -36.51
N GLY A 266 -12.04 -22.26 -37.70
CA GLY A 266 -12.73 -21.98 -38.97
C GLY A 266 -13.51 -23.18 -39.52
N MET A 267 -12.98 -24.40 -39.39
CA MET A 267 -13.64 -25.64 -39.82
C MET A 267 -14.88 -25.97 -38.98
N GLY A 268 -14.96 -25.48 -37.74
CA GLY A 268 -16.18 -25.60 -36.94
C GLY A 268 -17.43 -24.97 -37.59
N ALA A 269 -17.24 -24.05 -38.55
CA ALA A 269 -18.32 -23.37 -39.24
C ALA A 269 -18.66 -23.95 -40.63
N GLU A 270 -17.73 -24.59 -41.34
CA GLU A 270 -17.92 -24.98 -42.76
C GLU A 270 -17.24 -26.31 -43.13
N LEU A 271 -17.78 -27.44 -42.67
CA LEU A 271 -17.45 -28.75 -43.24
C LEU A 271 -18.71 -29.33 -43.88
N THR A 272 -18.89 -29.09 -45.19
CA THR A 272 -19.82 -29.87 -46.01
C THR A 272 -19.05 -30.87 -46.88
N GLN A 273 -19.73 -31.96 -47.24
CA GLN A 273 -19.19 -33.30 -47.47
C GLN A 273 -18.34 -33.50 -48.76
N GLY A 274 -17.80 -32.44 -49.36
CA GLY A 274 -17.03 -32.50 -50.61
C GLY A 274 -15.68 -31.77 -50.57
N ASP A 275 -15.24 -31.32 -49.40
CA ASP A 275 -14.14 -30.36 -49.34
C ASP A 275 -12.75 -30.98 -49.37
N VAL A 276 -11.91 -30.32 -50.17
CA VAL A 276 -10.44 -30.44 -50.24
C VAL A 276 -9.79 -30.47 -48.86
N ALA A 277 -10.44 -29.94 -47.83
CA ALA A 277 -10.03 -29.99 -46.43
C ALA A 277 -9.92 -31.42 -45.86
N ILE A 278 -10.83 -32.35 -46.22
CA ILE A 278 -10.79 -33.73 -45.70
C ILE A 278 -9.61 -34.49 -46.29
N GLU A 279 -9.35 -34.33 -47.59
CA GLU A 279 -8.17 -34.91 -48.24
C GLU A 279 -6.87 -34.31 -47.70
N LYS A 280 -6.84 -33.00 -47.42
CA LYS A 280 -5.71 -32.36 -46.74
C LYS A 280 -5.47 -32.90 -45.34
N LEU A 281 -6.53 -33.14 -44.56
CA LEU A 281 -6.45 -33.75 -43.23
C LEU A 281 -5.93 -35.20 -43.29
N ARG A 282 -6.42 -36.01 -44.24
CA ARG A 282 -5.93 -37.38 -44.45
C ARG A 282 -4.46 -37.40 -44.85
N TRP A 283 -4.09 -36.54 -45.79
CA TRP A 283 -2.70 -36.39 -46.23
C TRP A 283 -1.79 -35.97 -45.07
N TRP A 284 -2.20 -34.98 -44.28
CA TRP A 284 -1.46 -34.52 -43.11
C TRP A 284 -1.28 -35.63 -42.07
N LEU A 285 -2.34 -36.40 -41.79
CA LEU A 285 -2.28 -37.50 -40.83
C LEU A 285 -1.33 -38.63 -41.27
N VAL A 286 -1.31 -38.95 -42.56
CA VAL A 286 -0.37 -39.94 -43.13
C VAL A 286 1.07 -39.47 -42.95
N ARG A 287 1.36 -38.20 -43.26
CA ARG A 287 2.70 -37.61 -43.08
C ARG A 287 3.13 -37.56 -41.62
N LEU A 288 2.22 -37.22 -40.71
CA LEU A 288 2.49 -37.23 -39.27
C LEU A 288 2.88 -38.63 -38.78
N LYS A 289 2.14 -39.66 -39.21
CA LYS A 289 2.44 -41.07 -38.84
C LYS A 289 3.76 -41.54 -39.45
N GLU A 290 4.08 -41.11 -40.66
CA GLU A 290 5.33 -41.45 -41.34
C GLU A 290 6.54 -40.79 -40.64
N ALA A 291 6.42 -39.50 -40.27
CA ALA A 291 7.43 -38.80 -39.49
C ALA A 291 7.58 -39.43 -38.08
N ALA A 292 6.48 -39.72 -37.40
CA ALA A 292 6.51 -40.36 -36.07
C ALA A 292 7.23 -41.71 -36.10
N ARG A 293 7.08 -42.52 -37.17
CA ARG A 293 7.78 -43.81 -37.30
C ARG A 293 9.30 -43.70 -37.43
N THR A 294 9.80 -42.53 -37.80
CA THR A 294 11.25 -42.31 -37.98
C THR A 294 11.95 -41.80 -36.73
N THR A 295 11.23 -41.56 -35.63
CA THR A 295 11.77 -40.93 -34.41
C THR A 295 11.65 -41.87 -33.20
N GLU A 296 12.72 -42.55 -32.81
CA GLU A 296 12.78 -43.32 -31.54
C GLU A 296 13.21 -42.38 -30.38
N PRO A 297 12.65 -42.45 -29.16
CA PRO A 297 11.70 -43.44 -28.62
C PRO A 297 10.40 -42.78 -28.09
N ASN A 298 9.38 -42.55 -28.92
CA ASN A 298 8.00 -42.26 -28.48
C ASN A 298 6.94 -42.48 -29.58
N VAL A 299 7.31 -43.28 -30.59
CA VAL A 299 6.50 -43.59 -31.78
C VAL A 299 5.10 -44.07 -31.39
N ASP A 300 5.02 -44.98 -30.43
CA ASP A 300 3.78 -45.66 -30.09
C ASP A 300 2.74 -44.69 -29.48
N ALA A 301 3.15 -43.74 -28.64
CA ALA A 301 2.23 -42.79 -28.02
C ALA A 301 1.61 -41.82 -29.04
N ILE A 302 2.40 -41.37 -30.03
CA ILE A 302 1.92 -40.48 -31.10
C ILE A 302 1.04 -41.25 -32.08
N LEU A 303 1.44 -42.48 -32.45
CA LEU A 303 0.65 -43.33 -33.32
C LEU A 303 -0.70 -43.70 -32.68
N ASP A 304 -0.71 -44.03 -31.38
CA ASP A 304 -1.92 -44.34 -30.61
C ASP A 304 -2.84 -43.12 -30.49
N ALA A 305 -2.29 -41.94 -30.20
CA ALA A 305 -3.07 -40.70 -30.16
C ALA A 305 -3.63 -40.29 -31.53
N ALA A 306 -3.02 -40.72 -32.63
CA ALA A 306 -3.49 -40.47 -33.98
C ALA A 306 -4.59 -41.44 -34.47
N VAL A 307 -4.81 -42.57 -33.78
CA VAL A 307 -5.87 -43.55 -34.14
C VAL A 307 -7.28 -42.96 -33.99
N PRO A 308 -7.68 -42.35 -32.86
CA PRO A 308 -9.00 -41.73 -32.72
C PRO A 308 -9.27 -40.64 -33.76
N LEU A 309 -8.23 -39.88 -34.14
CA LEU A 309 -8.33 -38.83 -35.16
C LEU A 309 -8.56 -39.44 -36.55
N GLU A 310 -7.87 -40.54 -36.89
CA GLU A 310 -8.11 -41.27 -38.14
C GLU A 310 -9.52 -41.86 -38.21
N ASP A 311 -9.99 -42.45 -37.11
CA ASP A 311 -11.34 -43.00 -37.02
C ASP A 311 -12.40 -41.90 -37.12
N GLY A 312 -12.17 -40.75 -36.48
CA GLY A 312 -13.00 -39.56 -36.65
C GLY A 312 -13.06 -39.08 -38.10
N ILE A 313 -11.92 -39.07 -38.80
CA ILE A 313 -11.82 -38.67 -40.21
C ILE A 313 -12.46 -39.70 -41.16
N ARG A 314 -12.40 -41.00 -40.83
CA ARG A 314 -13.09 -42.05 -41.59
C ARG A 314 -14.60 -41.99 -41.40
N ASN A 315 -15.05 -41.62 -40.20
CA ASN A 315 -16.47 -41.54 -39.81
C ASN A 315 -17.11 -40.16 -40.06
N LEU A 316 -16.37 -39.20 -40.62
CA LEU A 316 -16.83 -37.87 -41.06
C LEU A 316 -18.11 -37.92 -41.93
N SER A 317 -18.41 -39.06 -42.56
CA SER A 317 -19.61 -39.20 -43.40
C SER A 317 -20.93 -39.39 -42.64
N VAL A 318 -20.92 -39.54 -41.29
CA VAL A 318 -22.09 -40.08 -40.57
C VAL A 318 -22.60 -39.28 -39.35
N SER A 319 -21.86 -38.32 -38.76
CA SER A 319 -22.26 -37.75 -37.45
C SER A 319 -22.12 -36.22 -37.29
N ARG A 320 -23.12 -35.60 -36.63
CA ARG A 320 -23.12 -34.17 -36.20
C ARG A 320 -22.37 -33.89 -34.89
N ALA A 321 -21.93 -34.91 -34.14
CA ALA A 321 -21.20 -34.76 -32.86
C ALA A 321 -19.68 -34.51 -33.02
N LEU A 322 -19.25 -34.27 -34.25
CA LEU A 322 -17.88 -34.41 -34.70
C LEU A 322 -16.88 -33.31 -34.26
N PRO A 323 -17.26 -32.03 -34.11
CA PRO A 323 -16.31 -30.97 -33.72
C PRO A 323 -15.69 -31.21 -32.33
N ILE A 324 -16.48 -31.75 -31.39
CA ILE A 324 -16.03 -32.05 -30.03
C ILE A 324 -15.05 -33.24 -30.04
N TYR A 325 -15.37 -34.29 -30.81
CA TYR A 325 -14.51 -35.48 -30.91
C TYR A 325 -13.16 -35.17 -31.58
N LEU A 326 -13.16 -34.31 -32.60
CA LEU A 326 -11.93 -33.83 -33.24
C LEU A 326 -11.13 -32.95 -32.28
N HIS A 327 -11.77 -32.06 -31.51
CA HIS A 327 -11.10 -31.22 -30.54
C HIS A 327 -10.37 -32.04 -29.46
N ASP A 328 -11.03 -33.03 -28.87
CA ASP A 328 -10.44 -33.90 -27.84
C ASP A 328 -9.31 -34.76 -28.41
N SER A 329 -9.46 -35.25 -29.66
CA SER A 329 -8.42 -36.01 -30.35
C SER A 329 -7.20 -35.15 -30.69
N PHE A 330 -7.40 -33.89 -31.10
CA PHE A 330 -6.31 -32.94 -31.33
C PHE A 330 -5.62 -32.53 -30.01
N ALA A 331 -6.37 -32.36 -28.93
CA ALA A 331 -5.81 -32.07 -27.61
C ALA A 331 -4.96 -33.25 -27.10
N ALA A 332 -5.43 -34.48 -27.27
CA ALA A 332 -4.68 -35.69 -26.91
C ALA A 332 -3.39 -35.83 -27.75
N LEU A 333 -3.47 -35.58 -29.06
CA LEU A 333 -2.31 -35.60 -29.96
C LEU A 333 -1.30 -34.50 -29.60
N THR A 334 -1.78 -33.29 -29.28
CA THR A 334 -0.93 -32.17 -28.86
C THR A 334 -0.24 -32.48 -27.53
N SER A 335 -0.96 -33.06 -26.57
CA SER A 335 -0.41 -33.50 -25.28
C SER A 335 0.64 -34.60 -25.45
N ALA A 336 0.37 -35.62 -26.30
CA ALA A 336 1.33 -36.67 -26.62
C ALA A 336 2.59 -36.14 -27.31
N THR A 337 2.43 -35.11 -28.17
CA THR A 337 3.56 -34.46 -28.85
C THR A 337 4.37 -33.59 -27.88
N LEU A 338 3.71 -32.87 -26.96
CA LEU A 338 4.35 -32.03 -25.95
C LEU A 338 5.06 -32.83 -24.84
N ALA A 339 4.58 -34.04 -24.55
CA ALA A 339 5.18 -34.95 -23.58
C ALA A 339 6.42 -35.68 -24.11
N SER A 340 6.74 -35.53 -25.40
CA SER A 340 7.97 -36.07 -25.98
C SER A 340 9.12 -35.09 -25.74
N ASP A 341 10.15 -35.53 -25.01
CA ASP A 341 11.40 -34.78 -24.75
C ASP A 341 12.20 -34.45 -26.05
N GLN A 342 11.70 -34.87 -27.22
CA GLN A 342 12.30 -34.75 -28.55
C GLN A 342 11.50 -33.82 -29.49
N LEU A 343 10.73 -32.86 -28.95
CA LEU A 343 10.02 -31.82 -29.74
C LEU A 343 10.91 -31.12 -30.78
N GLU A 344 12.21 -31.03 -30.51
CA GLU A 344 13.21 -30.45 -31.38
C GLU A 344 13.48 -31.34 -32.62
N GLU A 345 13.70 -32.65 -32.45
CA GLU A 345 13.90 -33.61 -33.56
C GLU A 345 12.63 -33.82 -34.40
N LEU A 346 11.46 -33.89 -33.76
CA LEU A 346 10.17 -34.02 -34.45
C LEU A 346 9.83 -32.75 -35.23
N GLY A 347 10.16 -31.57 -34.69
CA GLY A 347 10.06 -30.29 -35.37
C GLY A 347 11.00 -30.19 -36.57
N GLU A 348 12.25 -30.63 -36.44
CA GLU A 348 13.22 -30.67 -37.53
C GLU A 348 12.79 -31.65 -38.64
N LEU A 349 12.34 -32.86 -38.31
CA LEU A 349 11.87 -33.86 -39.29
C LEU A 349 10.60 -33.42 -40.03
N LEU A 350 9.62 -32.84 -39.34
CA LEU A 350 8.41 -32.29 -39.98
C LEU A 350 8.75 -31.13 -40.90
N VAL A 351 9.69 -30.26 -40.51
CA VAL A 351 10.14 -29.15 -41.36
C VAL A 351 10.97 -29.65 -42.54
N LEU A 352 11.81 -30.69 -42.37
CA LEU A 352 12.57 -31.29 -43.46
C LEU A 352 11.63 -31.89 -44.51
N HIS A 353 10.68 -32.74 -44.10
CA HIS A 353 9.73 -33.41 -45.00
C HIS A 353 8.71 -32.47 -45.65
N LEU A 354 8.29 -31.40 -44.96
CA LEU A 354 7.38 -30.40 -45.53
C LEU A 354 8.10 -29.36 -46.42
N SER A 355 9.41 -29.17 -46.24
CA SER A 355 10.18 -28.23 -47.06
C SER A 355 10.57 -28.79 -48.44
N GLU A 356 10.77 -30.11 -48.57
CA GLU A 356 11.16 -30.74 -49.85
C GLU A 356 10.05 -30.73 -50.91
N ASP A 357 8.77 -30.74 -50.50
CA ASP A 357 7.63 -30.72 -51.44
C ASP A 357 7.17 -29.29 -51.80
N LEU A 358 7.51 -28.28 -51.00
CA LEU A 358 7.07 -26.89 -51.20
C LEU A 358 8.13 -25.98 -51.84
N ILE A 359 9.41 -26.33 -51.74
CA ILE A 359 10.51 -25.52 -52.27
C ILE A 359 11.44 -26.48 -53.02
N GLY A 360 11.35 -26.47 -54.36
CA GLY A 360 12.23 -27.27 -55.22
C GLY A 360 13.71 -27.15 -54.84
N LYS A 361 14.43 -28.26 -55.02
CA LYS A 361 15.81 -28.53 -54.57
C LYS A 361 16.74 -27.30 -54.49
N PRO A 362 17.46 -27.11 -53.36
CA PRO A 362 18.39 -26.00 -53.17
C PRO A 362 19.72 -26.32 -53.87
N ALA A 363 19.83 -25.96 -55.14
CA ALA A 363 21.10 -25.95 -55.85
C ALA A 363 21.20 -24.63 -56.62
N GLN A 364 21.40 -23.54 -55.88
CA GLN A 364 21.98 -22.24 -56.31
C GLN A 364 21.53 -21.15 -55.35
N ARG A 365 22.31 -20.94 -54.28
CA ARG A 365 22.32 -19.65 -53.58
C ARG A 365 23.69 -19.44 -52.97
N ASP A 366 24.65 -19.23 -53.86
CA ASP A 366 25.88 -18.51 -53.54
C ASP A 366 25.50 -17.04 -53.47
N ASP A 367 25.34 -16.50 -52.28
CA ASP A 367 25.59 -15.09 -51.99
C ASP A 367 25.69 -14.93 -50.47
N GLU A 368 26.86 -14.47 -50.02
CA GLU A 368 27.21 -14.06 -48.66
C GLU A 368 26.34 -12.86 -48.21
N GLU A 369 25.05 -13.10 -48.02
CA GLU A 369 24.12 -12.13 -47.50
C GLU A 369 24.36 -11.95 -46.00
N LYS A 370 25.12 -10.88 -45.70
CA LYS A 370 25.31 -10.23 -44.39
C LYS A 370 24.32 -10.75 -43.35
N LEU A 371 24.86 -11.51 -42.39
CA LEU A 371 24.16 -11.99 -41.20
C LEU A 371 23.46 -10.82 -40.49
N ILE A 372 22.15 -10.72 -40.72
CA ILE A 372 21.28 -9.77 -40.02
C ILE A 372 21.13 -10.31 -38.59
N ASN A 373 21.71 -9.60 -37.63
CA ASN A 373 21.31 -9.69 -36.22
C ASN A 373 19.77 -9.57 -36.19
N PRO A 374 19.03 -10.48 -35.54
CA PRO A 374 17.59 -10.33 -35.40
C PRO A 374 17.34 -8.92 -34.89
N SER A 375 16.54 -8.16 -35.65
CA SER A 375 16.35 -6.76 -35.29
C SER A 375 15.83 -6.72 -33.85
N ALA A 376 16.19 -5.72 -33.05
CA ALA A 376 15.73 -5.62 -31.66
C ALA A 376 14.20 -5.79 -31.53
N ARG A 377 13.47 -5.53 -32.62
CA ARG A 377 12.04 -5.75 -32.78
C ARG A 377 11.62 -7.23 -32.83
N GLU A 378 12.36 -8.09 -33.51
CA GLU A 378 12.09 -9.53 -33.59
C GLU A 378 12.39 -10.23 -32.26
N ALA A 379 13.51 -9.86 -31.61
CA ALA A 379 13.82 -10.35 -30.28
C ALA A 379 12.77 -9.94 -29.24
N ALA A 380 12.31 -8.67 -29.29
CA ALA A 380 11.21 -8.20 -28.44
C ALA A 380 9.89 -8.93 -28.71
N PHE A 381 9.58 -9.23 -29.97
CA PHE A 381 8.38 -10.00 -30.34
C PHE A 381 8.44 -11.44 -29.85
N LEU A 382 9.57 -12.14 -30.08
CA LEU A 382 9.76 -13.51 -29.60
C LEU A 382 9.69 -13.60 -28.07
N ARG A 383 10.28 -12.61 -27.38
CA ARG A 383 10.17 -12.47 -25.92
C ARG A 383 8.73 -12.31 -25.48
N ASP A 384 7.96 -11.40 -26.09
CA ASP A 384 6.54 -11.21 -25.77
C ASP A 384 5.72 -12.48 -26.02
N MET A 385 5.95 -13.16 -27.14
CA MET A 385 5.26 -14.41 -27.47
C MET A 385 5.61 -15.55 -26.50
N PHE A 386 6.89 -15.73 -26.16
CA PHE A 386 7.36 -16.75 -25.24
C PHE A 386 6.82 -16.50 -23.82
N VAL A 387 6.88 -15.24 -23.36
CA VAL A 387 6.25 -14.84 -22.10
C VAL A 387 4.76 -15.16 -22.15
N ARG A 388 4.01 -14.73 -23.18
CA ARG A 388 2.56 -15.02 -23.27
C ARG A 388 2.22 -16.51 -23.26
N LEU A 389 3.01 -17.34 -23.94
CA LEU A 389 2.76 -18.80 -24.04
C LEU A 389 3.07 -19.53 -22.73
N LEU A 390 4.11 -19.10 -22.00
CA LEU A 390 4.54 -19.74 -20.75
C LEU A 390 3.99 -19.07 -19.50
N THR A 391 3.29 -17.95 -19.66
CA THR A 391 2.57 -17.28 -18.59
C THR A 391 1.21 -17.95 -18.46
N PRO A 392 0.96 -18.76 -17.39
CA PRO A 392 -0.40 -19.12 -16.98
C PRO A 392 -1.42 -17.98 -17.11
N GLN A 393 -2.70 -18.34 -17.25
CA GLN A 393 -3.83 -17.42 -17.40
C GLN A 393 -3.74 -16.22 -16.46
N SER A 394 -4.17 -15.05 -16.94
CA SER A 394 -4.14 -13.84 -16.12
C SER A 394 -5.02 -14.02 -14.88
N VAL A 395 -4.69 -13.33 -13.78
CA VAL A 395 -5.52 -13.36 -12.56
C VAL A 395 -6.95 -12.88 -12.86
N LEU A 396 -7.10 -11.96 -13.80
CA LEU A 396 -8.40 -11.45 -14.26
C LEU A 396 -9.24 -12.55 -14.92
N GLU A 397 -8.64 -13.35 -15.81
CA GLU A 397 -9.32 -14.46 -16.48
C GLU A 397 -9.60 -15.63 -15.52
N LEU A 398 -8.60 -16.00 -14.71
CA LEU A 398 -8.69 -17.14 -13.79
C LEU A 398 -9.86 -17.00 -12.81
N TYR A 399 -10.09 -15.78 -12.31
CA TYR A 399 -11.16 -15.49 -11.35
C TYR A 399 -12.38 -14.80 -11.98
N GLN A 400 -12.39 -14.63 -13.30
CA GLN A 400 -13.42 -13.86 -14.05
C GLN A 400 -13.68 -12.49 -13.41
N LEU A 401 -12.60 -11.80 -13.04
CA LEU A 401 -12.65 -10.64 -12.15
C LEU A 401 -13.43 -9.50 -12.81
N GLY A 402 -14.54 -9.11 -12.18
CA GLY A 402 -15.40 -8.04 -12.69
C GLY A 402 -16.29 -8.42 -13.88
N GLN A 403 -16.29 -9.68 -14.32
CA GLN A 403 -17.14 -10.16 -15.42
C GLN A 403 -18.48 -10.73 -14.92
N THR A 404 -18.56 -11.08 -13.64
CA THR A 404 -19.75 -11.66 -13.03
C THR A 404 -20.59 -10.58 -12.32
N PRO A 405 -21.91 -10.52 -12.55
CA PRO A 405 -22.78 -9.60 -11.80
C PRO A 405 -22.76 -9.92 -10.30
N MET A 406 -22.68 -8.87 -9.47
CA MET A 406 -22.61 -8.98 -8.02
C MET A 406 -23.88 -8.45 -7.37
N GLN A 407 -24.56 -9.29 -6.58
CA GLN A 407 -25.65 -8.86 -5.71
C GLN A 407 -25.06 -8.28 -4.42
N VAL A 408 -25.36 -7.01 -4.17
CA VAL A 408 -25.00 -6.31 -2.95
C VAL A 408 -26.24 -5.94 -2.15
N ALA A 409 -26.14 -5.94 -0.83
CA ALA A 409 -27.20 -5.46 0.05
C ALA A 409 -26.62 -4.89 1.35
N ILE A 410 -27.24 -3.85 1.87
CA ILE A 410 -26.97 -3.27 3.19
C ILE A 410 -28.21 -3.52 4.05
N ARG A 411 -28.02 -4.11 5.23
CA ARG A 411 -29.09 -4.40 6.19
C ARG A 411 -28.80 -3.74 7.53
N ASP A 412 -29.86 -3.30 8.22
CA ASP A 412 -29.75 -2.90 9.62
C ASP A 412 -29.46 -4.13 10.47
N ALA A 413 -28.43 -4.10 11.29
CA ALA A 413 -28.00 -5.30 11.99
C ALA A 413 -28.89 -5.69 13.19
N ARG A 414 -29.80 -4.81 13.63
CA ARG A 414 -30.75 -5.10 14.71
C ARG A 414 -32.07 -5.64 14.17
N SER A 415 -32.63 -5.02 13.13
CA SER A 415 -33.90 -5.47 12.53
C SER A 415 -33.71 -6.51 11.43
N LEU A 416 -32.50 -6.64 10.88
CA LEU A 416 -32.18 -7.42 9.68
C LEU A 416 -32.95 -6.97 8.42
N GLU A 417 -33.59 -5.80 8.49
CA GLU A 417 -34.30 -5.20 7.37
C GLU A 417 -33.30 -4.75 6.32
N THR A 418 -33.56 -5.10 5.05
CA THR A 418 -32.78 -4.61 3.91
C THR A 418 -33.07 -3.14 3.71
N LEU A 419 -32.02 -2.34 3.85
CA LEU A 419 -32.08 -0.89 3.70
C LEU A 419 -31.80 -0.44 2.27
N ALA A 420 -30.92 -1.17 1.59
CA ALA A 420 -30.62 -1.02 0.17
C ALA A 420 -30.13 -2.35 -0.39
N ASP A 421 -30.48 -2.64 -1.63
CA ASP A 421 -29.97 -3.76 -2.40
C ASP A 421 -29.88 -3.42 -3.88
N GLY A 422 -29.04 -4.15 -4.60
CA GLY A 422 -28.89 -3.98 -6.05
C GLY A 422 -27.94 -5.01 -6.65
N VAL A 423 -28.01 -5.14 -7.97
CA VAL A 423 -27.08 -5.93 -8.78
C VAL A 423 -26.13 -4.98 -9.48
N LEU A 424 -24.84 -5.16 -9.27
CA LEU A 424 -23.79 -4.43 -9.97
C LEU A 424 -23.26 -5.29 -11.10
N SER A 425 -23.38 -4.83 -12.34
CA SER A 425 -23.09 -5.62 -13.55
C SER A 425 -22.15 -4.92 -14.53
N ALA A 426 -22.12 -3.59 -14.51
CA ALA A 426 -21.37 -2.78 -15.47
C ALA A 426 -20.58 -1.65 -14.78
N ALA A 427 -19.66 -1.05 -15.53
CA ALA A 427 -18.94 0.15 -15.11
C ALA A 427 -19.92 1.29 -14.83
N GLY A 428 -19.79 1.92 -13.66
CA GLY A 428 -20.68 3.00 -13.22
C GLY A 428 -21.91 2.54 -12.43
N ASP A 429 -22.20 1.24 -12.37
CA ASP A 429 -23.23 0.73 -11.46
C ASP A 429 -22.80 1.01 -10.01
N GLN A 430 -23.71 1.63 -9.24
CA GLN A 430 -23.48 1.99 -7.85
C GLN A 430 -24.77 1.84 -7.04
N VAL A 431 -24.66 1.25 -5.85
CA VAL A 431 -25.74 1.21 -4.85
C VAL A 431 -25.36 2.19 -3.75
N THR A 432 -26.22 3.19 -3.52
CA THR A 432 -26.00 4.26 -2.55
C THR A 432 -27.12 4.26 -1.51
N PHE A 433 -26.77 4.49 -0.25
CA PHE A 433 -27.69 4.46 0.87
C PHE A 433 -27.31 5.46 1.97
N THR A 434 -28.30 6.09 2.60
CA THR A 434 -28.09 6.99 3.73
C THR A 434 -28.43 6.30 5.05
N ILE A 435 -27.47 6.28 5.96
CA ILE A 435 -27.54 5.59 7.24
C ILE A 435 -28.58 6.25 8.16
N PRO A 436 -29.58 5.50 8.66
CA PRO A 436 -30.69 6.09 9.41
C PRO A 436 -30.33 6.36 10.88
N ARG A 437 -29.37 5.64 11.45
CA ARG A 437 -29.00 5.74 12.87
C ARG A 437 -27.56 5.31 13.11
N ASP A 438 -27.00 5.69 14.25
CA ASP A 438 -25.70 5.17 14.67
C ASP A 438 -25.82 3.69 15.04
N GLY A 439 -24.92 2.85 14.53
CA GLY A 439 -24.84 1.46 14.97
C GLY A 439 -24.21 0.50 13.98
N TRP A 440 -24.55 -0.77 14.15
CA TRP A 440 -24.09 -1.88 13.32
C TRP A 440 -24.97 -2.06 12.09
N TYR A 441 -24.31 -2.32 10.96
CA TYR A 441 -24.90 -2.64 9.67
C TYR A 441 -24.23 -3.87 9.08
N ILE A 442 -24.95 -4.60 8.23
CA ILE A 442 -24.44 -5.79 7.56
C ILE A 442 -24.37 -5.51 6.06
N PHE A 443 -23.16 -5.56 5.51
CA PHE A 443 -22.88 -5.49 4.10
C PHE A 443 -22.78 -6.92 3.54
N SER A 444 -23.75 -7.30 2.70
CA SER A 444 -23.77 -8.57 1.99
C SER A 444 -23.30 -8.40 0.55
N LYS A 445 -22.45 -9.31 0.10
CA LYS A 445 -21.80 -9.28 -1.22
C LYS A 445 -21.70 -10.70 -1.78
N ASN A 446 -22.55 -11.02 -2.75
CA ASN A 446 -22.62 -12.36 -3.35
C ASN A 446 -22.56 -12.24 -4.87
N ALA A 447 -22.07 -13.29 -5.53
CA ALA A 447 -22.34 -13.43 -6.96
C ALA A 447 -23.86 -13.49 -7.19
N ALA A 448 -24.34 -12.90 -8.28
CA ALA A 448 -25.73 -13.01 -8.68
C ALA A 448 -26.13 -14.49 -8.86
N GLU A 449 -27.40 -14.81 -8.64
CA GLU A 449 -27.90 -16.18 -8.70
C GLU A 449 -27.55 -16.85 -10.03
N GLY A 450 -27.08 -18.10 -9.97
CA GLY A 450 -26.68 -18.87 -11.15
C GLY A 450 -25.30 -18.53 -11.73
N HIS A 451 -24.60 -17.53 -11.20
CA HIS A 451 -23.29 -17.14 -11.71
C HIS A 451 -22.14 -17.60 -10.79
N ARG A 452 -20.96 -17.84 -11.38
CA ARG A 452 -19.73 -18.15 -10.66
C ARG A 452 -18.63 -17.20 -11.08
N GLY A 453 -18.03 -16.53 -10.11
CA GLY A 453 -16.92 -15.61 -10.34
C GLY A 453 -16.60 -14.80 -9.10
N SER A 454 -15.60 -13.93 -9.24
CA SER A 454 -15.21 -12.97 -8.21
C SER A 454 -15.19 -11.56 -8.78
N ALA A 455 -15.34 -10.56 -7.92
CA ALA A 455 -15.19 -9.16 -8.28
C ALA A 455 -14.62 -8.38 -7.09
N ILE A 456 -14.00 -7.24 -7.38
CA ILE A 456 -13.61 -6.28 -6.35
C ILE A 456 -14.65 -5.16 -6.32
N LEU A 457 -15.21 -4.93 -5.13
CA LEU A 457 -16.15 -3.86 -4.87
C LEU A 457 -15.40 -2.70 -4.22
N ALA A 458 -15.57 -1.48 -4.74
CA ALA A 458 -15.16 -0.26 -4.09
C ALA A 458 -16.31 0.27 -3.23
N ALA A 459 -16.06 0.50 -1.95
CA ALA A 459 -17.05 1.00 -1.01
C ALA A 459 -16.56 2.30 -0.35
N TYR A 460 -17.44 3.30 -0.32
CA TYR A 460 -17.30 4.53 0.45
C TYR A 460 -18.20 4.49 1.68
N GLY A 461 -17.74 5.05 2.79
CA GLY A 461 -18.46 5.06 4.07
C GLY A 461 -18.36 3.76 4.87
N ILE A 462 -17.67 2.73 4.35
CA ILE A 462 -17.36 1.51 5.10
C ILE A 462 -15.88 1.57 5.49
N HIS A 463 -15.61 1.68 6.79
CA HIS A 463 -14.26 1.90 7.31
C HIS A 463 -13.81 0.78 8.25
N PRO A 464 -12.49 0.59 8.41
CA PRO A 464 -11.97 -0.34 9.39
C PRO A 464 -12.33 0.03 10.82
N ILE A 465 -12.43 -1.02 11.65
CA ILE A 465 -12.87 -0.96 13.04
C ILE A 465 -11.79 -1.58 13.91
N ILE A 466 -11.53 -0.94 15.05
CA ILE A 466 -10.72 -1.48 16.14
C ILE A 466 -11.66 -1.96 17.24
N GLU A 467 -11.51 -3.22 17.64
CA GLU A 467 -12.13 -3.76 18.84
C GLU A 467 -11.20 -3.49 20.03
N ARG A 468 -11.71 -2.76 21.03
CA ARG A 468 -11.05 -2.51 22.30
C ARG A 468 -11.79 -3.29 23.37
N THR A 469 -11.20 -4.38 23.82
CA THR A 469 -11.74 -5.17 24.94
C THR A 469 -11.39 -4.46 26.25
N LEU A 470 -12.40 -3.94 26.94
CA LEU A 470 -12.25 -3.24 28.22
C LEU A 470 -12.36 -4.22 29.40
N SER A 471 -13.22 -5.22 29.25
CA SER A 471 -13.40 -6.33 30.19
C SER A 471 -13.81 -7.60 29.42
N PRO A 472 -13.81 -8.80 30.04
CA PRO A 472 -14.25 -10.02 29.37
C PRO A 472 -15.68 -9.95 28.78
N THR A 473 -16.51 -9.03 29.25
CA THR A 473 -17.91 -8.86 28.83
C THR A 473 -18.16 -7.54 28.09
N GLU A 474 -17.19 -6.63 28.06
CA GLU A 474 -17.35 -5.30 27.48
C GLU A 474 -16.30 -5.07 26.39
N SER A 475 -16.77 -4.98 25.16
CA SER A 475 -15.96 -4.62 24.00
C SER A 475 -16.51 -3.34 23.38
N ARG A 476 -15.59 -2.45 23.00
CA ARG A 476 -15.88 -1.19 22.36
C ARG A 476 -15.34 -1.22 20.94
N TYR A 477 -16.18 -0.89 19.97
CA TYR A 477 -15.82 -0.87 18.56
C TYR A 477 -15.67 0.58 18.13
N VAL A 478 -14.46 0.94 17.69
CA VAL A 478 -14.10 2.31 17.30
C VAL A 478 -13.75 2.33 15.83
N ARG A 479 -14.33 3.26 15.08
CA ARG A 479 -14.01 3.47 13.68
C ARG A 479 -12.67 4.20 13.54
N VAL A 480 -11.80 3.69 12.67
CA VAL A 480 -10.41 4.14 12.58
C VAL A 480 -10.25 5.55 12.01
N ASN A 481 -11.11 5.95 11.07
CA ASN A 481 -10.89 7.20 10.33
C ASN A 481 -11.17 8.45 11.17
N ASP A 482 -12.22 8.42 11.98
CA ASP A 482 -12.71 9.59 12.69
C ASP A 482 -12.66 9.43 14.21
N ASP A 483 -12.45 8.23 14.76
CA ASP A 483 -12.54 7.90 16.19
C ASP A 483 -13.85 8.38 16.86
N ALA A 484 -14.77 8.97 16.10
CA ALA A 484 -15.93 9.70 16.59
C ALA A 484 -17.10 8.74 16.81
N LEU A 485 -17.21 7.72 15.95
CA LEU A 485 -18.20 6.68 16.12
C LEU A 485 -17.65 5.55 17.01
N VAL A 486 -18.24 5.46 18.20
CA VAL A 486 -17.96 4.43 19.20
C VAL A 486 -19.22 3.62 19.46
N VAL A 487 -19.19 2.33 19.13
CA VAL A 487 -20.30 1.41 19.36
C VAL A 487 -19.93 0.44 20.48
N THR A 488 -20.76 0.37 21.52
CA THR A 488 -20.63 -0.60 22.64
C THR A 488 -21.55 -1.80 22.49
N ALA A 489 -22.48 -1.76 21.53
CA ALA A 489 -23.35 -2.89 21.23
C ALA A 489 -22.52 -4.08 20.74
N ALA A 490 -22.91 -5.28 21.17
CA ALA A 490 -22.29 -6.53 20.73
C ALA A 490 -22.33 -6.67 19.21
N ARG A 491 -21.38 -7.44 18.66
CA ARG A 491 -21.34 -7.76 17.24
C ARG A 491 -22.66 -8.38 16.78
N PRO A 492 -23.13 -8.05 15.57
CA PRO A 492 -24.35 -8.63 15.07
C PRO A 492 -24.17 -10.13 14.82
N GLN A 493 -25.25 -10.86 15.05
CA GLN A 493 -25.31 -12.30 14.87
C GLN A 493 -26.38 -12.63 13.83
N VAL A 494 -26.04 -13.57 12.94
CA VAL A 494 -27.01 -14.22 12.04
C VAL A 494 -26.92 -15.70 12.34
N ASP A 495 -28.08 -16.32 12.57
CA ASP A 495 -28.18 -17.74 12.94
C ASP A 495 -27.32 -18.14 14.15
N GLY A 496 -27.23 -17.24 15.15
CA GLY A 496 -26.45 -17.45 16.37
C GLY A 496 -24.92 -17.35 16.22
N SER A 497 -24.43 -17.04 15.02
CA SER A 497 -23.00 -16.86 14.75
C SER A 497 -22.67 -15.37 14.57
N ASN A 498 -21.58 -14.91 15.20
CA ASN A 498 -21.08 -13.55 15.00
C ASN A 498 -20.66 -13.36 13.54
N ILE A 499 -21.17 -12.32 12.90
CA ILE A 499 -20.76 -11.95 11.55
C ILE A 499 -19.33 -11.38 11.63
N PRO A 500 -18.41 -11.77 10.72
CA PRO A 500 -17.13 -11.11 10.58
C PRO A 500 -17.34 -9.61 10.35
N TYR A 501 -16.50 -8.76 10.92
CA TYR A 501 -16.61 -7.32 10.75
C TYR A 501 -15.39 -6.77 10.03
N VAL A 502 -15.45 -5.52 9.59
CA VAL A 502 -14.34 -4.83 8.91
C VAL A 502 -13.23 -4.49 9.91
N ALA A 503 -12.58 -5.49 10.49
CA ALA A 503 -11.52 -5.32 11.48
C ALA A 503 -10.26 -4.73 10.83
N LEU A 504 -9.60 -3.77 11.47
CA LEU A 504 -8.36 -3.16 10.95
C LEU A 504 -7.24 -4.18 10.69
N ILE A 505 -7.18 -5.24 11.50
CA ILE A 505 -6.18 -6.32 11.36
C ILE A 505 -6.38 -7.08 10.04
N ASP A 506 -7.64 -7.35 9.70
CA ASP A 506 -8.04 -8.08 8.49
C ASP A 506 -8.17 -7.18 7.26
N ASN A 507 -8.38 -5.87 7.47
CA ASN A 507 -8.64 -4.86 6.45
C ASN A 507 -7.55 -3.79 6.48
N GLN A 508 -6.34 -4.19 6.11
CA GLN A 508 -5.17 -3.32 6.13
C GLN A 508 -5.16 -2.37 4.93
N PHE A 509 -4.56 -1.21 5.13
CA PHE A 509 -4.30 -0.29 4.03
C PHE A 509 -3.21 -0.88 3.11
N ARG A 510 -3.53 -1.06 1.82
CA ARG A 510 -2.61 -1.52 0.77
C ARG A 510 -2.26 -0.39 -0.19
N GLY A 511 -1.17 -0.60 -0.94
CA GLY A 511 -0.68 0.35 -1.93
C GLY A 511 0.03 1.56 -1.32
N LEU A 512 0.52 2.43 -2.20
CA LEU A 512 1.11 3.70 -1.79
C LEU A 512 -0.02 4.67 -1.41
N ARG A 513 0.07 5.24 -0.22
CA ARG A 513 -0.86 6.31 0.18
C ARG A 513 -0.54 7.57 -0.59
N ASP A 514 -1.57 8.17 -1.16
CA ASP A 514 -1.49 9.56 -1.60
C ASP A 514 -1.56 10.50 -0.38
N PHE A 515 -1.21 11.76 -0.62
CA PHE A 515 -1.21 12.77 0.44
C PHE A 515 -2.62 13.03 1.02
N PRO A 516 -3.70 13.15 0.22
CA PRO A 516 -5.07 13.23 0.73
C PRO A 516 -5.43 12.11 1.72
N THR A 517 -5.13 10.86 1.36
CA THR A 517 -5.37 9.70 2.21
C THR A 517 -4.55 9.81 3.50
N PHE A 518 -3.28 10.16 3.42
CA PHE A 518 -2.45 10.36 4.62
C PHE A 518 -3.06 11.43 5.55
N LEU A 519 -3.51 12.57 5.00
CA LEU A 519 -4.13 13.63 5.77
C LEU A 519 -5.34 13.12 6.54
N ILE A 520 -6.31 12.46 5.88
CA ILE A 520 -7.54 11.99 6.54
C ILE A 520 -7.27 10.99 7.67
N HIS A 521 -6.38 10.02 7.45
CA HIS A 521 -6.24 8.92 8.41
C HIS A 521 -5.42 9.31 9.63
N PHE A 522 -4.38 10.11 9.42
CA PHE A 522 -3.37 10.29 10.45
C PHE A 522 -3.44 11.65 11.09
N ILE A 523 -3.78 12.69 10.34
CA ILE A 523 -3.70 14.06 10.86
C ILE A 523 -4.85 14.34 11.86
N PRO A 524 -6.13 14.09 11.56
CA PRO A 524 -7.20 14.21 12.55
C PRO A 524 -6.98 13.34 13.79
N SER A 525 -6.65 12.06 13.63
CA SER A 525 -6.41 11.17 14.78
C SER A 525 -5.22 11.64 15.63
N PHE A 526 -4.12 12.06 15.00
CA PHE A 526 -2.98 12.67 15.69
C PHE A 526 -3.38 13.94 16.43
N PHE A 527 -4.13 14.85 15.79
CA PHE A 527 -4.55 16.09 16.45
C PHE A 527 -5.55 15.86 17.57
N ARG A 528 -6.45 14.87 17.47
CA ARG A 528 -7.30 14.42 18.58
C ARG A 528 -6.48 13.87 19.75
N GLN A 529 -5.36 13.21 19.47
CA GLN A 529 -4.42 12.80 20.53
C GLN A 529 -3.68 14.00 21.12
N VAL A 530 -3.29 14.97 20.29
CA VAL A 530 -2.71 16.24 20.78
C VAL A 530 -3.73 17.05 21.57
N GLU A 531 -5.03 16.95 21.27
CA GLU A 531 -6.08 17.54 22.09
C GLU A 531 -6.08 16.96 23.51
N ALA A 532 -5.73 15.68 23.69
CA ALA A 532 -5.49 15.12 25.02
C ALA A 532 -4.28 15.75 25.73
N LEU A 533 -3.36 16.40 24.99
CA LEU A 533 -2.27 17.23 25.52
C LEU A 533 -2.69 18.70 25.72
N LEU A 534 -3.87 19.12 25.29
CA LEU A 534 -4.36 20.49 25.51
C LEU A 534 -4.34 20.87 27.00
N PRO A 535 -4.76 20.00 27.95
CA PRO A 535 -4.61 20.27 29.37
C PRO A 535 -3.16 20.53 29.78
N PHE A 536 -2.19 19.85 29.19
CA PHE A 536 -0.75 20.07 29.44
C PHE A 536 -0.33 21.48 29.01
N PHE A 537 -0.65 21.90 27.78
CA PHE A 537 -0.32 23.25 27.31
C PHE A 537 -1.05 24.35 28.08
N ILE A 538 -2.35 24.15 28.36
CA ILE A 538 -3.14 25.06 29.20
C ILE A 538 -2.48 25.20 30.59
N THR A 539 -1.98 24.10 31.15
CA THR A 539 -1.32 24.10 32.46
C THR A 539 0.03 24.83 32.43
N ILE A 540 0.81 24.73 31.33
CA ILE A 540 1.99 25.58 31.12
C ILE A 540 1.61 27.06 31.11
N VAL A 541 0.56 27.42 30.36
CA VAL A 541 0.08 28.82 30.29
C VAL A 541 -0.37 29.31 31.66
N TRP A 542 -1.11 28.51 32.42
CA TRP A 542 -1.51 28.87 33.79
C TRP A 542 -0.31 29.02 34.72
N GLY A 543 0.67 28.13 34.65
CA GLY A 543 1.92 28.25 35.41
C GLY A 543 2.66 29.55 35.07
N PHE A 544 2.70 29.91 33.78
CA PHE A 544 3.28 31.17 33.32
C PHE A 544 2.54 32.39 33.87
N VAL A 545 1.21 32.43 33.74
CA VAL A 545 0.36 33.52 34.25
C VAL A 545 0.51 33.64 35.77
N PHE A 546 0.48 32.52 36.49
CA PHE A 546 0.70 32.47 37.93
C PHE A 546 2.08 33.04 38.31
N GLY A 547 3.14 32.60 37.64
CA GLY A 547 4.49 33.12 37.85
C GLY A 547 4.58 34.63 37.63
N ARG A 548 3.88 35.17 36.61
CA ARG A 548 3.79 36.62 36.35
C ARG A 548 3.03 37.37 37.43
N ILE A 549 1.88 36.85 37.87
CA ILE A 549 1.09 37.45 38.96
C ILE A 549 1.92 37.47 40.24
N MET A 550 2.60 36.38 40.58
CA MET A 550 3.47 36.30 41.75
C MET A 550 4.62 37.29 41.67
N ALA A 551 5.27 37.44 40.50
CA ALA A 551 6.31 38.45 40.31
C ALA A 551 5.78 39.89 40.50
N HIS A 552 4.54 40.15 40.06
CA HIS A 552 3.90 41.46 40.25
C HIS A 552 3.54 41.73 41.72
N LEU A 553 2.91 40.75 42.39
CA LEU A 553 2.52 40.85 43.80
C LEU A 553 3.72 41.00 44.74
N LEU A 554 4.85 40.38 44.42
CA LEU A 554 6.09 40.49 45.20
C LEU A 554 6.84 41.81 44.98
N GLY A 555 6.26 42.77 44.23
CA GLY A 555 6.67 44.17 44.22
C GLY A 555 8.02 44.46 43.58
N LYS A 556 8.61 43.52 42.84
CA LYS A 556 9.93 43.69 42.22
C LYS A 556 9.84 43.62 40.70
N GLN A 557 9.79 44.78 40.06
CA GLN A 557 10.07 44.90 38.62
C GLN A 557 11.54 44.54 38.27
N SER A 558 12.45 44.45 39.25
CA SER A 558 13.86 44.06 39.09
C SER A 558 14.22 42.69 39.70
N ALA A 559 13.25 41.83 40.05
CA ALA A 559 13.50 40.65 40.91
C ALA A 559 14.36 39.53 40.31
N PHE A 560 14.69 39.57 39.02
CA PHE A 560 15.59 38.59 38.40
C PHE A 560 17.00 39.14 38.27
N ASP A 561 17.56 39.65 39.37
CA ASP A 561 19.01 39.68 39.53
C ASP A 561 19.54 38.23 39.57
N GLU A 562 20.79 38.04 39.11
CA GLU A 562 21.54 36.77 39.02
C GLU A 562 21.24 35.68 40.07
N PRO A 563 21.10 35.98 41.39
CA PRO A 563 20.84 34.95 42.39
C PRO A 563 19.43 34.33 42.34
N LEU A 564 18.39 35.03 41.88
CA LEU A 564 17.04 34.44 41.80
C LEU A 564 16.90 33.49 40.61
N ASN A 565 17.66 33.74 39.52
CA ASN A 565 17.79 32.79 38.42
C ASN A 565 18.39 31.47 38.89
N ARG A 566 19.34 31.49 39.85
CA ARG A 566 19.89 30.26 40.43
C ARG A 566 18.86 29.45 41.20
N LEU A 567 17.92 30.10 41.89
CA LEU A 567 16.84 29.45 42.62
C LEU A 567 15.79 28.84 41.68
N VAL A 568 15.48 29.51 40.57
CA VAL A 568 14.60 28.96 39.51
C VAL A 568 15.30 27.79 38.82
N VAL A 569 16.60 27.89 38.52
CA VAL A 569 17.40 26.79 37.97
C VAL A 569 17.52 25.63 38.97
N LEU A 570 17.67 25.89 40.27
CA LEU A 570 17.66 24.87 41.32
C LEU A 570 16.29 24.20 41.45
N ALA A 571 15.21 24.98 41.41
CA ALA A 571 13.85 24.44 41.39
C ALA A 571 13.61 23.58 40.14
N TRP A 572 14.19 23.96 38.99
CA TRP A 572 14.17 23.15 37.77
C TRP A 572 15.01 21.87 37.87
N ALA A 573 16.22 21.96 38.43
CA ALA A 573 17.10 20.82 38.64
C ALA A 573 16.50 19.82 39.66
N LEU A 574 15.76 20.34 40.65
CA LEU A 574 15.10 19.55 41.68
C LEU A 574 13.68 19.14 41.29
N ALA A 575 13.06 19.73 40.27
CA ALA A 575 11.69 19.39 39.86
C ALA A 575 11.54 17.91 39.47
N PRO A 576 12.44 17.29 38.68
CA PRO A 576 12.38 15.85 38.42
C PRO A 576 12.44 15.03 39.72
N LEU A 577 13.27 15.43 40.68
CA LEU A 577 13.42 14.75 41.98
C LEU A 577 12.16 14.90 42.85
N LEU A 578 11.57 16.10 42.89
CA LEU A 578 10.33 16.38 43.60
C LEU A 578 9.13 15.67 42.97
N VAL A 579 9.10 15.60 41.64
CA VAL A 579 8.09 14.85 40.88
C VAL A 579 8.24 13.36 41.14
N LEU A 580 9.47 12.84 41.17
CA LEU A 580 9.76 11.43 41.48
C LEU A 580 9.40 11.10 42.94
N LEU A 581 9.70 11.99 43.89
CA LEU A 581 9.29 11.87 45.30
C LEU A 581 7.77 11.93 45.47
N ALA A 582 7.08 12.84 44.78
CA ALA A 582 5.63 12.92 44.78
C ALA A 582 5.00 11.67 44.16
N TYR A 583 5.57 11.17 43.05
CA TYR A 583 5.17 9.91 42.43
C TYR A 583 5.32 8.74 43.42
N PHE A 584 6.47 8.59 44.06
CA PHE A 584 6.69 7.53 45.06
C PHE A 584 5.74 7.66 46.27
N ALA A 585 5.52 8.88 46.77
CA ALA A 585 4.61 9.12 47.90
C ALA A 585 3.15 8.81 47.57
N ILE A 586 2.70 9.09 46.33
CA ILE A 586 1.31 8.92 45.91
C ILE A 586 1.05 7.51 45.36
N VAL A 587 2.01 6.92 44.65
CA VAL A 587 1.84 5.64 43.93
C VAL A 587 2.21 4.44 44.80
N ALA A 588 3.27 4.51 45.60
CA ALA A 588 3.76 3.38 46.40
C ALA A 588 3.06 3.19 47.77
N GLY A 589 1.90 3.83 48.00
CA GLY A 589 1.11 3.61 49.22
C GLY A 589 1.52 4.45 50.43
N GLY A 590 2.08 5.64 50.21
CA GLY A 590 2.47 6.58 51.26
C GLY A 590 3.94 6.48 51.66
N LEU A 591 4.46 7.55 52.27
CA LEU A 591 5.86 7.71 52.72
C LEU A 591 6.42 6.55 53.58
N SER A 592 5.56 5.68 54.11
CA SER A 592 5.92 4.53 54.93
C SER A 592 6.56 3.37 54.16
N GLU A 593 6.21 3.13 52.89
CA GLU A 593 6.83 2.10 52.04
C GLU A 593 8.18 2.58 51.48
N VAL A 594 8.26 3.86 51.08
CA VAL A 594 9.52 4.49 50.63
C VAL A 594 10.58 4.48 51.72
N ALA A 595 10.19 4.75 52.98
CA ALA A 595 11.11 4.64 54.12
C ALA A 595 11.58 3.20 54.35
N ARG A 596 10.74 2.21 54.05
CA ARG A 596 11.05 0.78 54.22
C ARG A 596 12.01 0.27 53.15
N VAL A 597 11.84 0.70 51.89
CA VAL A 597 12.74 0.38 50.77
C VAL A 597 14.06 1.14 50.86
N ALA A 598 14.08 2.38 51.36
CA ALA A 598 15.32 3.13 51.56
C ALA A 598 16.12 2.69 52.80
N LEU A 599 15.51 1.94 53.71
CA LEU A 599 16.16 1.33 54.88
C LEU A 599 16.63 -0.12 54.62
N GLN A 600 16.29 -0.70 53.46
CA GLN A 600 16.87 -1.94 52.94
C GLN A 600 18.00 -1.59 51.97
#